data_AF-A0AAU5HUK7-F1
#
_entry.id   AF-A0AAU5HUK7-F1
#
_cell.length_a   1.000
_cell.length_b   1.000
_cell.length_c   1.000
_cell.angle_alpha   90.00
_cell.angle_beta   90.00
_cell.angle_gamma   90.00
#
_symmetry.space_group_name_H-M   'P 1'
#
loop_
_entity.id
_entity.type
_entity.pdbx_description
1 polymer ?
#
loop_
_entity_poly.entity_id
_entity_poly.type
_entity_poly.pdbx_seq_one_letter_code
_entity_poly.pdbx_strand_id
1 'polypeptide(L)'
;MENPKIVIELTPDQALVLSDWLERVQMTDLRRIVDDAAVWAPLHRIAGTLDKSLPEIFAPDHRERLEAARRRLLPAPDDDNSDDQQGNTAV
;
A
#
# COMPACT_ATOMS: atom_id res chain seq x y z
N MET A 1 -5.85 -30.47 -4.28
CA MET A 1 -6.67 -29.29 -4.57
C MET A 1 -5.73 -28.18 -4.97
N GLU A 2 -5.89 -27.60 -6.15
CA GLU A 2 -5.10 -26.44 -6.54
C GLU A 2 -5.66 -25.22 -5.80
N ASN A 3 -4.85 -24.59 -4.96
CA ASN A 3 -5.26 -23.36 -4.30
C ASN A 3 -5.20 -22.24 -5.34
N PRO A 4 -6.32 -21.52 -5.61
CA PRO A 4 -6.32 -20.44 -6.57
C PRO A 4 -5.32 -19.37 -6.15
N LYS A 5 -4.46 -18.95 -7.09
CA LYS A 5 -3.51 -17.85 -6.86
C LYS A 5 -4.27 -16.54 -7.02
N ILE A 6 -4.17 -15.67 -6.03
CA ILE A 6 -4.66 -14.29 -6.12
C ILE A 6 -3.53 -13.45 -6.72
N VAL A 7 -3.81 -12.75 -7.82
CA VAL A 7 -2.88 -11.81 -8.46
C VAL A 7 -3.30 -10.40 -8.06
N ILE A 8 -2.35 -9.63 -7.56
CA ILE A 8 -2.54 -8.21 -7.21
C ILE A 8 -1.64 -7.42 -8.15
N GLU A 9 -2.25 -6.58 -8.98
CA GLU A 9 -1.54 -5.64 -9.85
C GLU A 9 -1.35 -4.32 -9.10
N LEU A 10 -0.12 -3.83 -9.09
CA LEU A 10 0.25 -2.58 -8.44
C LEU A 10 0.87 -1.64 -9.48
N THR A 11 0.49 -0.37 -9.44
CA THR A 11 1.22 0.65 -10.19
C THR A 11 2.64 0.81 -9.62
N PRO A 12 3.59 1.36 -10.40
CA PRO A 12 4.94 1.60 -9.90
C PRO A 12 4.95 2.43 -8.60
N ASP A 13 4.08 3.43 -8.50
CA ASP A 13 3.95 4.27 -7.31
C ASP A 13 3.41 3.49 -6.10
N GLN A 14 2.39 2.64 -6.31
CA GLN A 14 1.83 1.79 -5.25
C GLN A 14 2.86 0.78 -4.76
N ALA A 15 3.57 0.15 -5.70
CA ALA A 15 4.59 -0.84 -5.41
C ALA A 15 5.75 -0.21 -4.61
N LEU A 16 6.18 1.00 -4.99
CA LEU A 16 7.23 1.74 -4.30
C LEU A 16 6.83 2.10 -2.86
N VAL A 17 5.64 2.68 -2.65
CA VAL A 17 5.16 3.06 -1.32
C VAL A 17 4.95 1.85 -0.42
N LEU A 18 4.41 0.76 -0.97
CA LEU A 18 4.19 -0.48 -0.22
C LEU A 18 5.52 -1.14 0.19
N SER A 19 6.50 -1.19 -0.71
CA SER A 19 7.83 -1.74 -0.44
C SER A 19 8.52 -1.01 0.71
N ASP A 20 8.53 0.32 0.67
CA ASP A 20 9.13 1.18 1.68
C ASP A 20 8.39 1.11 3.03
N TRP A 21 7.08 0.91 3.04
CA TRP A 21 6.35 0.62 4.29
C TRP A 21 6.70 -0.75 4.86
N LEU A 22 6.78 -1.80 4.02
CA LEU A 22 7.13 -3.15 4.44
C LEU A 22 8.54 -3.23 5.03
N GLU A 23 9.50 -2.50 4.47
CA GLU A 23 10.85 -2.40 5.01
C GLU A 23 10.84 -1.78 6.41
N ARG A 24 10.16 -0.63 6.59
CA ARG A 24 10.04 0.01 7.91
C ARG A 24 9.37 -0.89 8.94
N VAL A 25 8.28 -1.58 8.55
CA VAL A 25 7.58 -2.49 9.44
C VAL A 25 8.51 -3.61 9.90
N GLN A 26 9.30 -4.20 8.99
CA GLN A 26 10.29 -5.24 9.30
C GLN A 26 11.44 -4.76 10.21
N MET A 27 11.84 -3.50 10.09
CA MET A 27 12.84 -2.89 10.99
C MET A 27 12.27 -2.53 12.37
N THR A 28 10.94 -2.48 12.51
CA THR A 28 10.25 -2.18 13.76
C THR A 28 9.78 -3.49 14.43
N ASP A 29 9.25 -3.42 15.65
CA ASP A 29 8.62 -4.60 16.29
C ASP A 29 7.33 -4.99 15.54
N LEU A 30 7.51 -5.85 14.53
CA LEU A 30 6.47 -6.35 13.61
C LEU A 30 5.27 -6.92 14.38
N ARG A 31 5.52 -7.53 15.55
CA ARG A 31 4.49 -8.15 16.40
C ARG A 31 3.52 -7.13 16.99
N ARG A 32 3.93 -5.86 17.07
CA ARG A 32 3.09 -4.75 17.54
C ARG A 32 2.16 -4.21 16.45
N ILE A 33 2.47 -4.49 15.18
CA ILE A 33 1.75 -4.00 14.01
C ILE A 33 0.89 -5.12 13.40
N VAL A 34 1.40 -6.34 13.41
CA VAL A 34 0.74 -7.55 12.90
C VAL A 34 0.81 -8.62 13.98
N ASP A 35 -0.30 -8.77 14.70
CA ASP A 35 -0.47 -9.72 15.81
C ASP A 35 -0.68 -11.17 15.33
N ASP A 36 -1.26 -11.35 14.14
CA ASP A 36 -1.47 -12.66 13.52
C ASP A 36 -0.22 -13.18 12.79
N ALA A 37 0.35 -14.28 13.31
CA ALA A 37 1.49 -14.96 12.71
C ALA A 37 1.19 -15.55 11.31
N ALA A 38 -0.07 -15.86 10.99
CA ALA A 38 -0.45 -16.35 9.68
C ALA A 38 -0.23 -15.31 8.57
N VAL A 39 -0.23 -14.02 8.93
CA VAL A 39 0.00 -12.90 8.00
C VAL A 39 1.49 -12.73 7.68
N TRP A 40 2.40 -13.19 8.55
CA TRP A 40 3.84 -12.96 8.38
C TRP A 40 4.39 -13.63 7.12
N ALA A 41 4.00 -14.88 6.85
CA ALA A 41 4.49 -15.61 5.68
C ALA A 41 4.02 -14.97 4.34
N PRO A 42 2.74 -14.61 4.15
CA PRO A 42 2.29 -13.80 3.02
C PRO A 42 3.01 -12.44 2.93
N LEU A 43 3.19 -11.75 4.05
CA LEU A 43 3.83 -10.42 4.09
C LEU A 43 5.28 -10.49 3.59
N HIS A 44 6.06 -11.45 4.09
CA HIS A 44 7.43 -11.69 3.61
C HIS A 44 7.47 -12.09 2.14
N ARG A 45 6.49 -12.86 1.65
CA ARG A 45 6.41 -13.20 0.22
C ARG A 45 6.16 -11.96 -0.63
N ILE A 46 5.25 -11.08 -0.21
CA ILE A 46 4.97 -9.82 -0.91
C ILE A 46 6.21 -8.92 -0.90
N ALA A 47 6.84 -8.72 0.26
CA ALA A 47 8.07 -7.94 0.40
C ALA A 47 9.17 -8.46 -0.54
N GLY A 48 9.47 -9.76 -0.49
CA GLY A 48 10.49 -10.36 -1.35
C GLY A 48 10.13 -10.39 -2.84
N THR A 49 8.85 -10.23 -3.21
CA THR A 49 8.43 -10.08 -4.62
C THR A 49 8.63 -8.64 -5.07
N LEU A 50 8.29 -7.67 -4.23
CA LEU A 50 8.48 -6.24 -4.50
C LEU A 50 9.97 -5.89 -4.60
N ASP A 51 10.81 -6.36 -3.67
CA ASP A 51 12.26 -6.12 -3.68
C ASP A 51 12.93 -6.58 -4.99
N LYS A 52 12.44 -7.69 -5.57
CA LYS A 52 12.95 -8.23 -6.85
C LYS A 52 12.43 -7.47 -8.06
N SER A 53 11.21 -6.95 -7.97
CA SER A 53 10.51 -6.32 -9.09
C SER A 53 10.82 -4.82 -9.20
N LEU A 54 11.32 -4.20 -8.13
CA LEU A 54 11.64 -2.78 -8.05
C LEU A 54 13.13 -2.56 -7.77
N PRO A 55 14.04 -2.78 -8.74
CA PRO A 55 15.45 -2.44 -8.55
C PRO A 55 15.66 -0.93 -8.30
N GLU A 56 14.67 -0.11 -8.62
CA GLU A 56 14.66 1.34 -8.38
C GLU A 56 14.66 1.74 -6.91
N ILE A 57 14.30 0.84 -5.97
CA ILE A 57 14.40 1.13 -4.52
C ILE A 57 15.85 1.31 -4.05
N PHE A 58 16.81 0.78 -4.81
CA PHE A 58 18.24 0.94 -4.54
C PHE A 58 18.84 2.19 -5.21
N ALA A 59 18.03 2.97 -5.93
CA ALA A 59 18.51 4.18 -6.59
C ALA A 59 18.77 5.30 -5.57
N PRO A 60 19.79 6.16 -5.78
CA PRO A 60 20.14 7.23 -4.85
C PRO A 60 19.03 8.28 -4.71
N ASP A 61 18.14 8.40 -5.69
CA ASP A 61 16.97 9.27 -5.71
C ASP A 61 15.68 8.60 -5.19
N HIS A 62 15.80 7.40 -4.58
CA HIS A 62 14.68 6.62 -4.04
C HIS A 62 13.72 7.46 -3.18
N ARG A 63 14.28 8.28 -2.28
CA ARG A 63 13.49 9.08 -1.32
C ARG A 63 12.63 10.15 -2.01
N GLU A 64 13.16 10.79 -3.06
CA GLU A 64 12.42 11.80 -3.82
C GLU A 64 11.30 11.17 -4.66
N ARG A 65 11.58 10.00 -5.27
CA ARG A 65 10.57 9.22 -6.00
C ARG A 65 9.46 8.75 -5.10
N LEU A 66 9.79 8.27 -3.90
CA LEU A 66 8.84 7.85 -2.89
C LEU A 66 7.91 8.99 -2.47
N GLU A 67 8.46 10.18 -2.22
CA GLU A 67 7.66 11.37 -1.87
C GLU A 67 6.78 11.82 -3.04
N ALA A 68 7.26 11.73 -4.28
CA ALA A 68 6.46 12.02 -5.46
C ALA A 68 5.33 10.99 -5.67
N ALA A 69 5.62 9.70 -5.48
CA ALA A 69 4.65 8.61 -5.56
C ALA A 69 3.56 8.78 -4.50
N ARG A 70 3.94 9.06 -3.24
CA ARG A 70 2.97 9.35 -2.18
C ARG A 70 2.05 10.51 -2.58
N ARG A 71 2.60 11.63 -3.03
CA ARG A 71 1.80 12.79 -3.47
C ARG A 71 0.83 12.46 -4.61
N ARG A 72 1.20 11.55 -5.51
CA ARG A 72 0.32 11.08 -6.60
C ARG A 72 -0.78 10.13 -6.13
N LEU A 73 -0.53 9.37 -5.06
CA LEU A 73 -1.47 8.40 -4.50
C LEU A 73 -2.42 9.00 -3.47
N LEU A 74 -2.08 10.14 -2.84
CA LEU A 74 -3.01 10.83 -1.97
C LEU A 74 -4.19 11.33 -2.82
N PRO A 75 -5.45 11.06 -2.42
CA PRO A 75 -6.60 11.69 -3.06
C PRO A 75 -6.45 13.21 -2.95
N ALA A 76 -6.84 13.92 -4.01
CA ALA A 76 -6.87 15.39 -3.97
C ALA A 76 -7.72 15.82 -2.76
N PRO A 77 -7.30 16.84 -1.98
CA PRO A 77 -7.97 17.23 -0.75
C PRO A 77 -9.38 17.81 -0.90
N ASP A 78 -9.99 17.77 -2.08
CA ASP A 78 -11.33 18.31 -2.33
C ASP A 78 -12.10 17.41 -3.30
N ASP A 79 -12.84 16.44 -2.78
CA ASP A 79 -14.07 15.88 -3.40
C ASP A 79 -14.93 15.16 -2.33
N ASP A 80 -14.97 15.71 -1.10
CA ASP A 80 -16.02 15.44 -0.11
C ASP A 80 -16.97 16.64 -0.06
N ASN A 81 -17.55 16.97 -1.22
CA ASN A 81 -18.69 17.87 -1.29
C ASN A 81 -19.76 17.24 -2.19
N SER A 82 -20.45 16.24 -1.66
CA SER A 82 -21.78 15.87 -2.12
C SER A 82 -22.74 16.00 -0.94
N ASP A 83 -23.22 17.23 -0.77
CA ASP A 83 -24.52 17.52 -0.18
C ASP A 83 -25.58 16.67 -0.92
N ASP A 84 -25.95 15.52 -0.36
CA ASP A 84 -27.20 14.85 -0.70
C ASP A 84 -28.22 15.14 0.41
N GLN A 85 -28.90 16.27 0.21
CA GLN A 85 -30.20 16.63 0.77
C GLN A 85 -31.20 15.47 0.61
N GLN A 86 -31.24 14.54 1.57
CA GLN A 86 -32.36 13.59 1.66
C GLN A 86 -33.57 14.29 2.27
N GLY A 87 -34.58 14.47 1.42
CA GLY A 87 -35.82 15.16 1.73
C GLY A 87 -36.62 14.49 2.85
N ASN A 88 -37.19 15.33 3.70
CA ASN A 88 -38.38 14.97 4.46
C ASN A 88 -39.58 15.71 3.88
N THR A 89 -40.18 15.11 2.86
CA THR A 89 -41.59 15.33 2.54
C THR A 89 -42.34 14.10 3.04
N ALA A 90 -43.10 14.23 4.12
CA ALA A 90 -44.13 13.28 4.50
C ALA A 90 -45.26 14.03 5.22
N VAL A 91 -46.34 14.24 4.43
CA VAL A 91 -47.78 14.27 4.76
C VAL A 91 -48.23 14.54 6.20
#